data_AF-A0A7Y6BV14-F1
#
_entry.id   AF-A0A7Y6BV14-F1
#
_cell.length_a   1.000
_cell.length_b   1.000
_cell.length_c   1.000
_cell.angle_alpha   90.00
_cell.angle_beta   90.00
_cell.angle_gamma   90.00
#
_symmetry.space_group_name_H-M   'P 1'
#
loop_
_entity.id
_entity.type
_entity.pdbx_description
1 polymer ?
#
loop_
_entity_poly.entity_id
_entity_poly.type
_entity_poly.pdbx_seq_one_letter_code
_entity_poly.pdbx_strand_id
1 'polypeptide(L)' 'MKFKTLFQEYVHSLLHRMDSPLKDLPREHKEAQAEATAFMVTKYYGVDTEAYSAGYITTWSKDIQLAK' A
#
# COMPACT_ATOMS: atom_id res chain seq x y z
N MET A 1 1.49 1.42 -14.24
CA MET A 1 2.57 0.43 -14.45
C MET A 1 2.11 -0.93 -13.92
N LYS A 2 2.32 -2.01 -14.66
CA LYS A 2 1.86 -3.37 -14.28
C LYS A 2 2.50 -3.89 -12.98
N PHE A 3 3.71 -3.45 -12.64
CA PHE A 3 4.42 -3.84 -11.41
C PHE A 3 3.74 -3.36 -10.13
N LYS A 4 3.35 -2.08 -10.05
CA LYS A 4 2.63 -1.53 -8.88
C LYS A 4 1.36 -2.32 -8.61
N THR A 5 0.56 -2.57 -9.65
CA THR A 5 -0.68 -3.33 -9.54
C THR A 5 -0.42 -4.75 -9.06
N LEU A 6 0.60 -5.44 -9.59
CA LEU A 6 0.96 -6.78 -9.13
C LEU A 6 1.30 -6.81 -7.63
N PHE A 7 2.12 -5.87 -7.16
CA PHE A 7 2.46 -5.79 -5.73
C PHE A 7 1.25 -5.43 -4.87
N GLN A 8 0.38 -4.52 -5.33
CA GLN A 8 -0.84 -4.16 -4.60
C GLN A 8 -1.77 -5.37 -4.43
N GLU A 9 -2.02 -6.14 -5.49
CA GLU A 9 -2.81 -7.37 -5.42
C GLU A 9 -2.14 -8.45 -4.55
N TYR A 10 -0.81 -8.57 -4.63
CA TYR A 10 -0.06 -9.48 -3.76
C TYR A 10 -0.21 -9.09 -2.29
N VAL A 11 -0.12 -7.80 -1.97
CA VAL A 11 -0.34 -7.30 -0.61
C VAL A 11 -1.78 -7.53 -0.17
N HIS A 12 -2.78 -7.35 -1.03
CA HIS A 12 -4.17 -7.72 -0.72
C HIS A 12 -4.31 -9.20 -0.36
N SER A 13 -3.62 -10.08 -1.07
CA SER A 13 -3.63 -11.53 -0.77
C SER A 13 -3.00 -11.86 0.58
N LEU A 14 -2.07 -11.04 1.07
CA LEU A 14 -1.40 -11.24 2.35
C LEU A 14 -2.18 -10.62 3.53
N LEU A 15 -2.56 -9.34 3.42
CA LEU A 15 -3.20 -8.60 4.51
C LEU A 15 -4.72 -8.73 4.53
N HIS A 16 -5.39 -9.02 3.41
CA HIS A 16 -6.86 -8.94 3.31
C HIS A 16 -7.50 -10.27 2.91
N ARG A 17 -6.78 -11.39 3.07
CA ARG A 17 -7.33 -12.75 2.92
C ARG A 17 -8.46 -13.03 3.92
N MET A 18 -9.28 -14.04 3.62
CA MET A 18 -10.54 -14.32 4.34
C MET A 18 -10.38 -14.68 5.83
N ASP A 19 -9.20 -15.14 6.25
CA ASP A 19 -8.82 -15.44 7.64
C ASP A 19 -8.03 -14.31 8.30
N SER A 20 -7.76 -13.21 7.60
CA SER A 20 -6.99 -12.09 8.15
C SER A 20 -7.81 -11.32 9.20
N PRO A 21 -7.19 -10.87 10.31
CA PRO A 21 -7.83 -9.93 11.22
C PRO A 21 -8.17 -8.58 10.56
N LEU A 22 -7.58 -8.26 9.42
CA LEU A 22 -7.79 -7.02 8.67
C LEU A 22 -8.81 -7.17 7.51
N LYS A 23 -9.43 -8.34 7.38
CA LYS A 23 -10.35 -8.64 6.28
C LYS A 23 -11.60 -7.78 6.24
N ASP A 24 -12.04 -7.23 7.38
CA ASP A 24 -13.29 -6.47 7.49
C ASP A 24 -13.05 -4.95 7.51
N LEU A 25 -11.82 -4.51 7.25
CA LEU A 25 -11.52 -3.09 7.09
C LEU A 25 -12.32 -2.47 5.94
N PRO A 26 -12.71 -1.18 6.07
CA PRO A 26 -13.31 -0.46 4.96
C PRO A 26 -12.36 -0.48 3.76
N ARG A 27 -12.93 -0.49 2.55
CA ARG A 27 -12.17 -0.60 1.30
C ARG A 27 -11.04 0.44 1.22
N GLU A 28 -11.31 1.67 1.62
CA GLU A 28 -10.33 2.77 1.60
C GLU A 28 -9.08 2.44 2.41
N HIS A 29 -9.22 1.87 3.61
CA HIS A 29 -8.08 1.44 4.42
C HIS A 29 -7.33 0.27 3.78
N LYS A 30 -8.04 -0.68 3.16
CA LYS A 30 -7.41 -1.81 2.48
C LYS A 30 -6.55 -1.37 1.30
N GLU A 31 -7.08 -0.47 0.48
CA GLU A 31 -6.36 0.09 -0.67
C GLU A 31 -5.15 0.92 -0.20
N ALA A 32 -5.32 1.74 0.85
CA ALA A 32 -4.22 2.53 1.42
C ALA A 32 -3.10 1.64 1.98
N GLN A 33 -3.44 0.60 2.74
CA GLN A 33 -2.47 -0.36 3.27
C GLN A 33 -1.77 -1.14 2.15
N ALA A 34 -2.52 -1.55 1.12
CA ALA A 34 -1.97 -2.27 -0.02
C ALA A 34 -1.00 -1.42 -0.82
N GLU A 35 -1.38 -0.18 -1.13
CA GLU A 35 -0.58 0.77 -1.88
C GLU A 35 0.68 1.20 -1.10
N ALA A 36 0.55 1.48 0.21
CA ALA A 36 1.67 1.87 1.04
C ALA A 36 2.70 0.74 1.22
N THR A 37 2.24 -0.49 1.45
CA THR A 37 3.12 -1.65 1.60
C THR A 37 3.79 -1.99 0.28
N ALA A 38 3.05 -1.98 -0.84
CA ALA A 38 3.62 -2.18 -2.16
C ALA A 38 4.74 -1.15 -2.45
N PHE A 39 4.50 0.11 -2.10
CA PHE A 39 5.50 1.17 -2.25
C PHE A 39 6.76 0.96 -1.39
N MET A 40 6.60 0.59 -0.11
CA MET A 40 7.75 0.29 0.76
C MET A 40 8.56 -0.89 0.24
N VAL A 41 7.90 -1.95 -0.24
CA VAL A 41 8.54 -3.15 -0.79
C VAL A 41 9.31 -2.82 -2.07
N THR A 42 8.69 -2.11 -3.03
CA THR A 42 9.39 -1.73 -4.28
C THR A 42 10.59 -0.85 -4.01
N LYS A 43 10.48 0.07 -3.03
CA LYS A 43 11.59 0.93 -2.59
C LYS A 43 12.73 0.12 -1.96
N TYR A 44 12.41 -0.85 -1.09
CA TYR A 44 13.41 -1.72 -0.46
C TYR A 44 14.22 -2.53 -1.48
N TYR A 45 13.57 -3.04 -2.52
CA TYR A 45 14.20 -3.83 -3.57
C TYR A 45 14.90 -2.98 -4.66
N GLY A 46 14.99 -1.66 -4.50
CA GLY A 46 15.65 -0.78 -5.47
C GLY A 46 14.95 -0.72 -6.83
N VAL A 47 13.65 -1.07 -6.88
CA VAL A 47 12.83 -0.85 -8.06
C VAL A 47 12.53 0.64 -8.11
N ASP A 48 13.09 1.35 -9.09
CA ASP A 48 12.98 2.79 -9.23
C ASP A 48 11.53 3.22 -9.50
N THR A 49 10.79 3.49 -8.43
CA THR A 49 9.47 4.15 -8.45
C THR A 49 9.57 5.60 -7.96
N GLU A 50 10.79 6.12 -7.75
CA GLU A 50 11.02 7.40 -7.05
C GLU A 50 10.38 8.59 -7.77
N ALA A 51 10.29 8.55 -9.10
CA ALA A 51 9.67 9.59 -9.92
C ALA A 51 8.20 9.89 -9.57
N TYR A 52 7.51 9.03 -8.80
CA TYR A 52 6.09 9.21 -8.48
C TYR A 52 5.75 9.22 -6.98
N SER A 53 6.69 8.89 -6.10
CA SER A 53 6.34 8.53 -4.72
C SER A 53 6.70 9.56 -3.66
N ALA A 54 7.55 10.55 -3.98
CA ALA A 54 7.86 11.64 -3.06
C ALA A 54 6.60 12.41 -2.61
N GLY A 55 5.62 12.55 -3.51
CA GLY A 55 4.32 13.20 -3.22
C GLY A 55 3.35 12.35 -2.39
N TYR A 56 3.43 11.02 -2.45
CA TYR A 56 2.52 10.13 -1.70
C TYR A 56 2.92 10.01 -0.22
N ILE A 57 4.23 9.95 0.07
CA ILE A 57 4.74 9.97 1.46
C ILE A 57 4.33 11.27 2.16
N THR A 58 4.38 12.42 1.45
CA THR A 58 3.97 13.72 2.00
C THR A 58 2.46 13.87 2.14
N THR A 59 1.67 13.19 1.30
CA THR A 59 0.20 13.21 1.39
C THR A 59 -0.28 12.37 2.57
N TRP A 60 0.27 11.18 2.79
CA TRP A 60 -0.17 10.29 3.88
C TRP A 60 0.30 10.72 5.26
N SER A 61 1.45 11.39 5.35
CA SER A 61 1.94 11.93 6.63
C SER A 61 1.06 13.06 7.19
N LYS A 62 0.21 13.68 6.35
CA LYS A 62 -0.69 14.76 6.77
C LYS A 62 -2.03 14.26 7.32
N ASP A 63 -2.40 13.01 7.07
CA ASP A 63 -3.69 12.46 7.48
C ASP A 63 -3.53 11.24 8.41
N ILE A 64 -3.05 11.53 9.62
CA ILE A 64 -2.81 10.56 10.71
C ILE A 64 -4.07 9.75 11.06
N GLN A 65 -5.26 10.23 10.71
CA GLN A 65 -6.54 9.56 10.95
C GLN A 65 -6.71 8.32 10.04
N LEU A 66 -6.15 8.33 8.83
CA LEU A 66 -6.19 7.21 7.87
C LEU A 66 -5.13 6.13 8.15
N ALA A 67 -4.09 6.50 8.91
CA ALA A 67 -2.97 5.62 9.26
C ALA A 67 -3.26 4.71 10.47
N LYS A 68 -4.48 4.75 11.03
CA LYS A 68 -4.92 3.90 12.14
C LYS A 68 -5.61 2.63 11.68
#